data_AF-A0A1R4GUL7-F1
#
_entry.id   AF-A0A1R4GUL7-F1
#
_cell.length_a   1.000
_cell.length_b   1.000
_cell.length_c   1.000
_cell.angle_alpha   90.00
_cell.angle_beta   90.00
_cell.angle_gamma   90.00
#
_symmetry.space_group_name_H-M   'P 1'
#
loop_
_entity.id
_entity.type
_entity.pdbx_description
1 polymer ?
#
loop_
_entity_poly.entity_id
_entity_poly.type
_entity_poly.pdbx_seq_one_letter_code
_entity_poly.pdbx_strand_id
1 'polypeptide(L)'
;MARIPRPEEFPGIRARLRFYQITAYITGVLLLLLVVEMVLKYGFHIEAELFGPFGFFALVQEGSVTAFNLSLWILIIHGWFYVVYLVSCYLLWLKMRWELVWLLAMAGGGVVPFLSFITEHLMTRRTKRQLAEYGGHWEAQRREDAELAEVEESLSEEERAALDAEVEAEVRRRGEGGA
;
A
#
# COMPACT_ATOMS: atom_id res chain seq x y z
N MET A 1 6.70 1.31 20.75
CA MET A 1 5.49 0.56 20.39
C MET A 1 4.87 1.15 19.13
N ALA A 2 4.55 0.33 18.12
CA ALA A 2 3.78 0.80 16.98
C ALA A 2 2.36 1.13 17.44
N ARG A 3 1.93 2.38 17.26
CA ARG A 3 0.56 2.81 17.61
C ARG A 3 -0.45 2.04 16.77
N ILE A 4 -1.46 1.45 17.40
CA ILE A 4 -2.59 0.83 16.70
C ILE A 4 -3.43 1.98 16.07
N PRO A 5 -3.64 1.98 14.74
CA PRO A 5 -4.42 3.02 14.07
C PRO A 5 -5.88 2.96 14.50
N ARG A 6 -6.53 4.13 14.62
CA ARG A 6 -7.97 4.19 14.97
C ARG A 6 -8.84 3.63 13.84
N PRO A 7 -10.04 3.09 14.14
CA PRO A 7 -10.94 2.53 13.12
C PRO A 7 -11.27 3.52 11.99
N GLU A 8 -11.39 4.80 12.32
CA GLU A 8 -11.61 5.91 11.38
C GLU A 8 -10.52 6.02 10.29
N GLU A 9 -9.31 5.54 10.57
CA GLU A 9 -8.17 5.62 9.66
C GLU A 9 -8.14 4.46 8.66
N PHE A 10 -8.91 3.38 8.89
CA PHE A 10 -8.89 2.17 8.07
C PHE A 10 -9.28 2.41 6.60
N PRO A 11 -10.32 3.21 6.29
CA PRO A 11 -10.65 3.54 4.90
C PRO A 11 -9.50 4.24 4.19
N GLY A 12 -8.79 5.13 4.90
CA GLY A 12 -7.63 5.85 4.38
C GLY A 12 -6.44 4.94 4.06
N ILE A 13 -6.23 3.88 4.84
CA ILE A 13 -5.20 2.86 4.56
C ILE A 13 -5.58 2.05 3.32
N ARG A 14 -6.84 1.61 3.23
CA ARG A 14 -7.36 0.86 2.07
C ARG A 14 -7.30 1.68 0.77
N ALA A 15 -7.53 2.99 0.85
CA ALA A 15 -7.41 3.88 -0.30
C ALA A 15 -5.95 3.96 -0.81
N ARG A 16 -4.98 4.14 0.09
CA ARG A 16 -3.55 4.18 -0.26
C ARG A 16 -3.06 2.84 -0.82
N LEU A 17 -3.54 1.73 -0.25
CA LEU A 17 -3.25 0.40 -0.78
C LEU A 17 -3.77 0.25 -2.22
N ARG A 18 -5.01 0.65 -2.50
CA ARG A 18 -5.57 0.62 -3.86
C ARG A 18 -4.78 1.49 -4.83
N PHE A 19 -4.38 2.68 -4.40
CA PHE A 19 -3.54 3.56 -5.22
C PHE A 19 -2.20 2.89 -5.58
N TYR A 20 -1.53 2.29 -4.59
CA TYR A 20 -0.32 1.49 -4.81
C TYR A 20 -0.54 0.30 -5.76
N GLN A 21 -1.64 -0.43 -5.61
CA GLN A 21 -1.97 -1.55 -6.50
C GLN A 21 -2.10 -1.08 -7.94
N ILE A 22 -2.87 -0.02 -8.20
CA ILE A 22 -3.11 0.51 -9.55
C ILE A 22 -1.78 0.94 -10.18
N THR A 23 -0.96 1.70 -9.46
CA THR A 23 0.33 2.19 -9.97
C THR A 23 1.31 1.03 -10.18
N ALA A 24 1.31 0.01 -9.31
CA ALA A 24 2.11 -1.20 -9.45
C ALA A 24 1.76 -1.98 -10.71
N TYR A 25 0.45 -2.21 -10.96
CA TYR A 25 -0.01 -2.92 -12.16
C TYR A 25 0.35 -2.15 -13.43
N ILE A 26 0.10 -0.84 -13.49
CA ILE A 26 0.43 -0.03 -14.66
C ILE A 26 1.93 -0.05 -14.95
N THR A 27 2.75 0.22 -13.92
CA THR A 27 4.20 0.26 -14.04
C THR A 27 4.77 -1.11 -14.43
N GLY A 28 4.25 -2.19 -13.81
CA GLY A 28 4.65 -3.56 -14.09
C GLY A 28 4.32 -3.99 -15.52
N VAL A 29 3.13 -3.65 -16.03
CA VAL A 29 2.75 -3.94 -17.43
C VAL A 29 3.63 -3.17 -18.40
N LEU A 30 3.86 -1.87 -18.16
CA LEU A 30 4.75 -1.07 -19.00
C LEU A 30 6.19 -1.61 -19.00
N LEU A 31 6.70 -2.04 -17.84
CA LEU A 31 8.02 -2.66 -17.73
C LEU A 31 8.09 -3.97 -18.53
N LEU A 32 7.05 -4.80 -18.49
CA LEU A 32 7.00 -6.03 -19.29
C LEU A 32 6.94 -5.74 -20.78
N LEU A 33 6.20 -4.72 -21.21
CA LEU A 33 6.20 -4.27 -22.61
C LEU A 33 7.60 -3.82 -23.02
N LEU A 34 8.29 -3.03 -22.20
CA LEU A 34 9.69 -2.65 -22.46
C LEU A 34 10.59 -3.87 -22.58
N VAL A 35 10.46 -4.86 -21.70
CA VAL A 35 11.26 -6.09 -21.80
C VAL A 35 11.02 -6.80 -23.14
N VAL A 36 9.77 -6.90 -23.59
CA VAL A 36 9.45 -7.48 -24.91
C VAL A 36 10.08 -6.66 -26.03
N GLU A 37 9.97 -5.33 -25.98
CA GLU A 37 10.57 -4.45 -26.97
C GLU A 37 12.10 -4.52 -26.98
N MET A 38 12.74 -4.72 -25.83
CA MET A 38 14.20 -4.93 -25.77
C MET A 38 14.61 -6.24 -26.43
N VAL A 39 13.82 -7.30 -26.27
CA VAL A 39 14.06 -8.56 -27.00
C VAL A 39 13.87 -8.38 -28.50
N LEU A 40 12.84 -7.65 -28.94
CA LEU A 40 12.61 -7.37 -30.37
C LEU A 40 13.71 -6.50 -30.97
N LYS A 41 14.09 -5.41 -30.29
CA LYS A 41 15.08 -4.46 -30.76
C LYS A 41 16.48 -5.05 -30.77
N TYR A 42 16.92 -5.66 -29.68
CA TYR A 42 18.29 -6.17 -29.60
C TYR A 42 18.46 -7.59 -30.15
N GLY A 43 17.39 -8.41 -30.13
CA GLY A 43 17.43 -9.77 -30.65
C GLY A 43 17.14 -9.85 -32.15
N PHE A 44 16.21 -9.04 -32.64
CA PHE A 44 15.71 -9.10 -34.03
C PHE A 44 15.90 -7.80 -34.82
N HIS A 45 16.41 -6.72 -34.21
CA HIS A 45 16.56 -5.41 -34.83
C HIS A 45 15.23 -4.85 -35.39
N ILE A 46 14.16 -5.03 -34.61
CA ILE A 46 12.80 -4.61 -34.93
C ILE A 46 12.32 -3.59 -33.90
N GLU A 47 11.62 -2.55 -34.38
CA GLU A 47 10.95 -1.54 -33.57
C GLU A 47 9.44 -1.52 -33.84
N ALA A 48 8.66 -1.15 -32.82
CA ALA A 48 7.23 -0.99 -32.96
C ALA A 48 6.88 0.45 -33.37
N GLU A 49 6.11 0.59 -34.45
CA GLU A 49 5.61 1.85 -34.98
C GLU A 49 4.08 1.89 -34.94
N LEU A 50 3.51 3.04 -34.59
CA LEU A 50 2.08 3.34 -34.76
C LEU A 50 1.85 4.41 -35.83
N PHE A 51 0.72 4.30 -36.53
CA PHE A 51 0.27 5.24 -37.57
C PHE A 51 1.29 5.43 -38.71
N GLY A 52 2.00 4.36 -39.04
CA GLY A 52 2.99 4.33 -40.11
C GLY A 52 2.40 4.02 -41.49
N PRO A 53 3.25 3.98 -42.52
CA PRO A 53 2.86 3.63 -43.89
C PRO A 53 2.19 2.25 -44.01
N PHE A 54 2.48 1.36 -43.07
CA PHE A 54 1.98 -0.01 -43.04
C PHE A 54 0.70 -0.19 -42.22
N GLY A 55 0.08 0.90 -41.74
CA GLY A 55 -1.21 0.89 -41.05
C GLY A 55 -1.14 1.39 -39.60
N PHE A 56 -2.12 0.97 -38.79
CA PHE A 56 -2.25 1.44 -37.40
C PHE A 56 -1.09 0.99 -36.51
N PHE A 57 -0.66 -0.27 -36.63
CA PHE A 57 0.45 -0.87 -35.88
C PHE A 57 1.32 -1.70 -36.82
N ALA A 58 2.63 -1.48 -36.77
CA ALA A 58 3.60 -2.20 -37.58
C ALA A 58 4.89 -2.49 -36.79
N LEU A 59 5.49 -3.65 -37.08
CA LEU A 59 6.84 -3.98 -36.66
C LEU A 59 7.77 -3.67 -37.83
N VAL A 60 8.61 -2.66 -37.65
CA VAL A 60 9.50 -2.14 -38.69
C VAL A 60 10.96 -2.38 -38.31
N GLN A 61 11.86 -2.30 -39.28
CA GLN A 61 13.27 -2.49 -39.01
C GLN A 61 13.84 -1.32 -38.20
N GLU A 62 14.81 -1.60 -37.35
CA GLU A 62 15.47 -0.58 -36.53
C GLU A 62 15.99 0.58 -37.40
N GLY A 63 15.62 1.82 -37.03
CA GLY A 63 15.99 3.03 -37.76
C GLY A 63 15.12 3.36 -38.98
N SER A 64 14.11 2.56 -39.29
CA SER A 64 13.14 2.83 -40.36
C SER A 64 11.80 3.38 -39.87
N VAL A 65 11.70 3.83 -38.61
CA VAL A 65 10.49 4.46 -38.07
C VAL A 65 10.31 5.83 -38.69
N THR A 66 9.13 6.07 -39.28
CA THR A 66 8.77 7.27 -40.03
C THR A 66 7.65 8.10 -39.39
N ALA A 67 6.87 7.48 -38.49
CA ALA A 67 5.76 8.08 -37.78
C ALA A 67 5.97 8.03 -36.25
N PHE A 68 5.17 7.26 -35.52
CA PHE A 68 5.19 7.25 -34.06
C PHE A 68 5.97 6.05 -33.51
N ASN A 69 7.13 6.30 -32.89
CA ASN A 69 7.95 5.26 -32.26
C ASN A 69 7.33 4.78 -30.94
N LEU A 70 6.55 3.69 -30.99
CA LEU A 70 5.80 3.19 -29.84
C LEU A 70 6.73 2.85 -28.67
N SER A 71 7.90 2.29 -28.96
CA SER A 71 8.85 1.85 -27.93
C SER A 71 9.43 3.00 -27.12
N LEU A 72 9.78 4.10 -27.79
CA LEU A 72 10.23 5.32 -27.12
C LEU A 72 9.12 5.90 -26.22
N TRP A 73 7.88 5.89 -26.68
CA TRP A 73 6.76 6.40 -25.90
C TRP A 73 6.42 5.52 -24.70
N ILE A 74 6.46 4.20 -24.85
CA ILE A 74 6.30 3.26 -23.72
C ILE A 74 7.38 3.52 -22.67
N LEU A 75 8.63 3.77 -23.08
CA LEU A 75 9.73 4.09 -22.16
C LEU A 75 9.50 5.39 -21.38
N ILE A 76 9.09 6.46 -22.08
CA ILE A 76 8.79 7.75 -21.45
C ILE A 76 7.63 7.61 -20.46
N ILE A 77 6.54 6.96 -20.88
CA ILE A 77 5.35 6.75 -20.06
C ILE A 77 5.70 5.90 -18.83
N HIS A 78 6.46 4.82 -19.01
CA HIS A 78 6.94 3.99 -17.90
C HIS A 78 7.73 4.81 -16.88
N GLY A 79 8.69 5.63 -17.33
CA GLY A 79 9.49 6.47 -16.43
C GLY A 79 8.64 7.39 -15.55
N TRP A 80 7.64 8.06 -16.13
CA TRP A 80 6.73 8.92 -15.36
C TRP A 80 5.82 8.13 -14.42
N PHE A 81 5.25 7.01 -14.88
CA PHE A 81 4.44 6.15 -14.03
C PHE A 81 5.25 5.52 -12.90
N TYR A 82 6.55 5.26 -13.12
CA TYR A 82 7.46 4.80 -12.08
C TYR A 82 7.64 5.85 -10.97
N VAL A 83 7.71 7.14 -11.31
CA VAL A 83 7.75 8.22 -10.29
C VAL A 83 6.46 8.21 -9.46
N VAL A 84 5.29 8.12 -10.11
CA VAL A 84 3.99 8.04 -9.41
C VAL A 84 3.93 6.78 -8.53
N TYR A 85 4.45 5.67 -9.02
CA TYR A 85 4.58 4.42 -8.28
C TYR A 85 5.46 4.58 -7.03
N LEU A 86 6.63 5.22 -7.13
CA LEU A 86 7.50 5.48 -5.99
C LEU A 86 6.82 6.35 -4.93
N VAL A 87 6.10 7.39 -5.35
CA VAL A 87 5.29 8.21 -4.44
C VAL A 87 4.24 7.35 -3.73
N SER A 88 3.55 6.46 -4.46
CA SER A 88 2.57 5.56 -3.85
C SER A 88 3.20 4.59 -2.84
N CYS A 89 4.38 4.05 -3.14
CA CYS A 89 5.16 3.19 -2.24
C CYS A 89 5.51 3.94 -0.95
N TYR A 90 6.00 5.17 -1.09
CA TYR A 90 6.37 6.02 0.04
C TYR A 90 5.14 6.38 0.90
N LEU A 91 4.01 6.73 0.29
CA LEU A 91 2.77 7.06 1.02
C LEU A 91 2.21 5.86 1.78
N LEU A 92 2.26 4.66 1.20
CA LEU A 92 1.86 3.42 1.88
C LEU A 92 2.84 3.10 3.02
N TRP A 93 4.14 3.22 2.76
CA TRP A 93 5.19 2.99 3.75
C TRP A 93 5.07 3.93 4.96
N LEU A 94 4.88 5.24 4.74
CA LEU A 94 4.66 6.21 5.81
C LEU A 94 3.45 5.85 6.68
N LYS A 95 2.36 5.40 6.04
CA LYS A 95 1.12 5.08 6.75
C LYS A 95 1.23 3.78 7.54
N MET A 96 1.91 2.77 7.00
CA MET A 96 2.07 1.46 7.64
C MET A 96 3.28 1.39 8.59
N ARG A 97 4.21 2.34 8.49
CA ARG A 97 5.45 2.45 9.30
C ARG A 97 6.27 1.16 9.30
N TRP A 98 6.37 0.51 8.14
CA TRP A 98 7.18 -0.68 7.97
C TRP A 98 8.68 -0.35 7.98
N GLU A 99 9.51 -1.38 8.12
CA GLU A 99 10.97 -1.24 8.00
C GLU A 99 11.37 -0.79 6.59
N LEU A 100 12.50 -0.09 6.48
CA LEU A 100 12.99 0.49 5.22
C LEU A 100 13.18 -0.56 4.11
N VAL A 101 13.53 -1.81 4.46
CA VAL A 101 13.69 -2.91 3.51
C VAL A 101 12.42 -3.13 2.68
N TRP A 102 11.24 -2.92 3.26
CA TRP A 102 9.97 -3.04 2.53
C TRP A 102 9.76 -1.91 1.54
N LEU A 103 10.19 -0.70 1.86
CA LEU A 103 10.17 0.41 0.89
C LEU A 103 11.06 0.09 -0.31
N LEU A 104 12.27 -0.43 -0.06
CA LEU A 104 13.20 -0.83 -1.12
C LEU A 104 12.65 -1.99 -1.95
N ALA A 105 12.06 -3.01 -1.31
CA ALA A 105 11.43 -4.13 -2.00
C ALA A 105 10.29 -3.65 -2.90
N MET A 106 9.40 -2.78 -2.39
CA MET A 106 8.34 -2.17 -3.20
C MET A 106 8.93 -1.34 -4.34
N ALA A 107 9.87 -0.43 -4.07
CA ALA A 107 10.50 0.39 -5.11
C ALA A 107 11.14 -0.46 -6.22
N GLY A 108 11.81 -1.55 -5.85
CA GLY A 108 12.40 -2.51 -6.80
C GLY A 108 11.38 -3.16 -7.74
N GLY A 109 10.10 -3.20 -7.36
CA GLY A 109 9.02 -3.71 -8.21
C GLY A 109 8.95 -3.02 -9.57
N GLY A 110 9.24 -1.71 -9.65
CA GLY A 110 9.17 -0.95 -10.90
C GLY A 110 10.40 -1.08 -11.80
N VAL A 111 11.45 -1.75 -11.35
CA VAL A 111 12.72 -1.91 -12.10
C VAL A 111 12.97 -3.37 -12.47
N VAL A 112 12.64 -4.30 -11.57
CA VAL A 112 12.85 -5.74 -11.79
C VAL A 112 11.61 -6.33 -12.46
N PRO A 113 11.74 -6.94 -13.64
CA PRO A 113 10.62 -7.58 -14.33
C PRO A 113 9.90 -8.56 -13.42
N PHE A 114 8.57 -8.59 -13.51
CA PHE A 114 7.67 -9.41 -12.69
C PHE A 114 7.62 -9.08 -11.19
N LEU A 115 8.62 -8.39 -10.62
CA LEU A 115 8.68 -8.10 -9.19
C LEU A 115 7.56 -7.17 -8.72
N SER A 116 7.07 -6.27 -9.59
CA SER A 116 5.87 -5.45 -9.31
C SER A 116 4.67 -6.29 -8.87
N PHE A 117 4.40 -7.41 -9.54
CA PHE A 117 3.25 -8.26 -9.24
C PHE A 117 3.45 -9.05 -7.94
N ILE A 118 4.67 -9.52 -7.70
CA ILE A 118 5.02 -10.24 -6.47
C ILE A 118 4.90 -9.31 -5.26
N THR A 119 5.50 -8.11 -5.36
CA THR A 119 5.50 -7.13 -4.27
C THR A 119 4.09 -6.64 -4.00
N GLU A 120 3.28 -6.37 -5.03
CA GLU A 120 1.87 -6.01 -4.87
C GLU A 120 1.12 -7.06 -4.05
N HIS A 121 1.19 -8.33 -4.45
CA HIS A 121 0.49 -9.42 -3.77
C HIS A 121 0.92 -9.59 -2.32
N LEU A 122 2.24 -9.56 -2.07
CA LEU A 122 2.79 -9.67 -0.71
C LEU A 122 2.35 -8.51 0.18
N MET A 123 2.40 -7.28 -0.34
CA MET A 123 2.04 -6.08 0.42
C MET A 123 0.54 -6.05 0.70
N THR A 124 -0.29 -6.39 -0.30
CA THR A 124 -1.73 -6.50 -0.14
C THR A 124 -2.11 -7.51 0.95
N ARG A 125 -1.49 -8.70 0.94
CA ARG A 125 -1.71 -9.70 1.99
C ARG A 125 -1.28 -9.20 3.36
N ARG A 126 -0.11 -8.58 3.45
CA ARG A 126 0.42 -8.02 4.70
C ARG A 126 -0.50 -6.94 5.26
N THR A 127 -0.89 -5.96 4.46
CA THR A 127 -1.77 -4.86 4.87
C THR A 127 -3.14 -5.38 5.30
N LYS A 128 -3.74 -6.32 4.55
CA LYS A 128 -5.03 -6.92 4.93
C LYS A 128 -4.95 -7.66 6.26
N ARG A 129 -3.87 -8.43 6.50
CA ARG A 129 -3.65 -9.12 7.77
C ARG A 129 -3.54 -8.14 8.93
N GLN A 130 -2.73 -7.09 8.78
CA GLN A 130 -2.57 -6.07 9.82
C GLN A 130 -3.88 -5.32 10.10
N LEU A 131 -4.66 -5.00 9.06
CA LEU A 131 -5.98 -4.37 9.25
C LEU A 131 -6.96 -5.28 9.99
N ALA A 132 -6.94 -6.59 9.72
CA ALA A 132 -7.78 -7.56 10.44
C ALA A 132 -7.38 -7.66 11.92
N GLU A 133 -6.07 -7.69 12.19
CA GLU A 133 -5.52 -7.68 13.56
C GLU A 133 -5.92 -6.41 14.33
N TYR A 134 -5.79 -5.23 13.69
CA TYR A 134 -6.24 -3.98 14.29
C TYR A 134 -7.76 -3.95 14.50
N GLY A 135 -8.54 -4.48 13.57
CA GLY A 135 -9.99 -4.62 13.71
C GLY A 135 -10.38 -5.45 14.92
N GLY A 136 -9.75 -6.62 15.09
CA GLY A 136 -10.00 -7.50 16.23
C GLY A 136 -9.67 -6.86 17.58
N HIS A 137 -8.60 -6.06 17.66
CA HIS A 137 -8.26 -5.32 18.88
C HIS A 137 -9.37 -4.33 19.27
N TRP A 138 -9.86 -3.53 18.32
CA TRP A 138 -10.94 -2.57 18.59
C TRP A 138 -12.30 -3.24 18.83
N GLU A 139 -12.54 -4.42 18.26
CA GLU A 139 -13.73 -5.23 18.56
C GLU A 139 -13.70 -5.79 19.98
N ALA A 140 -12.55 -6.30 20.43
CA ALA A 140 -12.38 -6.75 21.81
C ALA A 140 -12.58 -5.61 22.80
N GLN A 141 -11.95 -4.45 22.55
CA GLN A 141 -12.11 -3.27 23.40
C GLN A 141 -13.58 -2.81 23.47
N ARG A 142 -14.27 -2.73 22.32
CA ARG A 142 -15.70 -2.36 22.31
C ARG A 142 -16.59 -3.35 23.07
N ARG A 143 -16.22 -4.63 23.10
CA ARG A 143 -16.95 -5.65 23.88
C ARG A 143 -16.72 -5.46 25.36
N GLU A 144 -15.48 -5.25 25.79
CA GLU A 144 -15.15 -4.94 27.19
C GLU A 144 -15.85 -3.66 27.66
N ASP A 145 -15.82 -2.59 26.84
CA ASP A 145 -16.52 -1.33 27.16
C ASP A 145 -18.05 -1.54 27.31
N ALA A 146 -18.65 -2.42 26.50
CA ALA A 146 -20.07 -2.74 26.59
C ALA A 146 -20.41 -3.58 27.83
N GLU A 147 -19.57 -4.57 28.17
CA GLU A 147 -19.70 -5.38 29.38
C GLU A 147 -19.56 -4.48 30.63
N LEU A 148 -18.60 -3.54 30.63
CA LEU A 148 -18.44 -2.57 31.72
C LEU A 148 -19.64 -1.65 31.85
N ALA A 149 -20.20 -1.15 30.74
CA ALA A 149 -21.39 -0.30 30.77
C ALA A 149 -22.62 -1.04 31.35
N GLU A 150 -22.80 -2.33 31.01
CA GLU A 150 -23.85 -3.18 31.58
C GLU A 150 -23.66 -3.38 33.09
N VAL A 151 -22.40 -3.65 33.52
CA VAL A 151 -22.07 -3.76 34.95
C VAL A 151 -22.34 -2.43 35.66
N GLU A 152 -21.87 -1.31 35.12
CA GLU A 152 -22.13 0.01 35.70
C GLU A 152 -23.63 0.28 35.80
N GLU A 153 -24.44 -0.01 34.78
CA GLU A 153 -25.89 0.18 34.80
C GLU A 153 -26.58 -0.67 35.87
N SER A 154 -26.02 -1.85 36.19
CA SER A 154 -26.54 -2.72 37.24
C SER A 154 -26.26 -2.23 38.67
N LEU A 155 -25.31 -1.32 38.86
CA LEU A 155 -24.92 -0.79 40.18
C LEU A 155 -25.86 0.33 40.64
N SER A 156 -26.15 0.38 41.94
CA SER A 156 -26.83 1.53 42.54
C SER A 156 -25.93 2.78 42.52
N GLU A 157 -26.52 3.97 42.67
CA GLU A 157 -25.75 5.24 42.68
C GLU A 157 -24.69 5.27 43.79
N GLU A 158 -24.98 4.66 44.94
CA GLU A 158 -24.04 4.58 46.07
C GLU A 158 -22.85 3.64 45.75
N GLU A 159 -23.11 2.49 45.12
CA GLU A 159 -22.08 1.53 44.70
C GLU A 159 -21.20 2.09 43.58
N ARG A 160 -21.78 2.80 42.60
CA ARG A 160 -21.02 3.51 41.56
C ARG A 160 -20.06 4.55 42.16
N ALA A 161 -20.56 5.38 43.06
CA ALA A 161 -19.75 6.41 43.71
C ALA A 161 -18.61 5.81 44.56
N ALA A 162 -18.85 4.67 45.21
CA ALA A 162 -17.82 3.94 45.95
C ALA A 162 -16.74 3.35 45.02
N LEU A 163 -17.14 2.76 43.88
CA LEU A 163 -16.23 2.21 42.89
C LEU A 163 -15.36 3.29 42.24
N ASP A 164 -15.95 4.40 41.84
CA ASP A 164 -15.23 5.54 41.26
C ASP A 164 -14.17 6.09 42.24
N ALA A 165 -14.53 6.22 43.53
CA ALA A 165 -13.60 6.65 44.57
C ALA A 165 -12.45 5.65 44.78
N GLU A 166 -12.72 4.35 44.70
CA GLU A 166 -11.69 3.30 44.78
C GLU A 166 -10.74 3.33 43.57
N VAL A 167 -11.30 3.44 42.36
CA VAL A 167 -10.51 3.56 41.12
C VAL A 167 -9.63 4.80 41.17
N GLU A 168 -10.16 5.95 41.59
CA GLU A 168 -9.38 7.18 41.70
C GLU A 168 -8.24 7.06 42.72
N ALA A 169 -8.51 6.44 43.88
CA ALA A 169 -7.49 6.17 44.88
C ALA A 169 -6.40 5.23 44.36
N GLU A 170 -6.76 4.19 43.61
CA GLU A 170 -5.81 3.26 43.00
C GLU A 170 -4.97 3.93 41.89
N VAL A 171 -5.59 4.75 41.04
CA VAL A 171 -4.88 5.53 40.02
C VAL A 171 -3.86 6.47 40.68
N ARG A 172 -4.23 7.13 41.79
CA ARG A 172 -3.32 7.98 42.57
C ARG A 172 -2.16 7.19 43.16
N ARG A 173 -2.42 6.02 43.77
CA ARG A 173 -1.38 5.11 44.29
C ARG A 173 -0.38 4.70 43.21
N ARG A 174 -0.86 4.33 42.02
CA ARG A 174 0.00 3.95 40.88
C ARG A 174 0.77 5.13 40.30
N GLY A 175 0.20 6.33 40.31
CA GLY A 175 0.86 7.55 39.90
C GLY A 175 1.99 7.98 40.83
N GLU A 176 1.87 7.72 42.14
CA GLU A 176 2.88 8.06 43.15
C GLU A 176 3.99 6.98 43.28
N GLY A 177 3.70 5.70 43.00
CA GLY A 177 4.67 4.60 43.09
C GLY A 177 5.52 4.34 41.84
N GLY A 178 5.30 5.09 40.75
CA GLY A 178 5.97 4.92 39.46
C GLY A 178 6.99 6.01 39.09
N ALA A 179 7.34 6.89 40.03
CA ALA A 179 8.34 7.95 39.89
C ALA A 179 9.73 7.50 40.39
#